data_AF-A0AAN6S635-F1
#
_entry.id   AF-A0AAN6S635-F1
#
_cell.length_a   1.000
_cell.length_b   1.000
_cell.length_c   1.000
_cell.angle_alpha   90.00
_cell.angle_beta   90.00
_cell.angle_gamma   90.00
#
_symmetry.space_group_name_H-M   'P 1'
#
loop_
_entity.id
_entity.type
_entity.pdbx_description
1 polymer ?
#
loop_
_entity_poly.entity_id
_entity_poly.type
_entity_poly.pdbx_seq_one_letter_code
_entity_poly.pdbx_strand_id
1 'polypeptide(L)'
;MADQPPCVLSLQLSEEHTIDGQTWVTPVKAGTSKYQGVAYAIKTGLALLETPASIEAMKQIGQQVLSENCLIAHTFVYDNSRSMEFWAGRLHLNHQMIENMITAQMNNTKTPDPHEEKAVHTFMFLLAVTIAHEMLHFFVGYLTGSRYPVTPERVTYAPKLYNDDLADGTTTGESGRAWEFRVLGGAVEACEDKHSPLRHRQAGDLWLRYSDGYGQRILHDSIRNTLACSESLPPHNDNNNNNNNNNNNNNNNNNNNKARTFD
;
A
#
# COMPACT_ATOMS: atom_id res chain seq x y z
N MET A 1 22.36 -13.71 -25.57
CA MET A 1 21.81 -13.03 -24.39
C MET A 1 20.63 -13.87 -23.94
N ALA A 2 20.68 -14.45 -22.74
CA ALA A 2 19.54 -15.20 -22.20
C ALA A 2 18.48 -14.19 -21.74
N ASP A 3 17.22 -14.42 -22.11
CA ASP A 3 16.07 -13.64 -21.63
C ASP A 3 16.03 -13.75 -20.11
N GLN A 4 16.40 -12.66 -19.43
CA GLN A 4 16.11 -12.51 -18.02
C GLN A 4 14.58 -12.42 -17.89
N PRO A 5 13.96 -13.24 -17.02
CA PRO A 5 12.52 -13.13 -16.80
C PRO A 5 12.18 -11.70 -16.38
N PRO A 6 11.03 -11.16 -16.82
CA PRO A 6 10.62 -9.82 -16.41
C PRO A 6 10.62 -9.75 -14.88
N CYS A 7 11.12 -8.64 -14.34
CA CYS A 7 11.06 -8.38 -12.91
C CYS A 7 9.58 -8.24 -12.53
N VAL A 8 9.01 -9.29 -11.93
CA VAL A 8 7.63 -9.28 -11.44
C VAL A 8 7.65 -8.71 -10.03
N LEU A 9 6.90 -7.63 -9.81
CA LEU A 9 6.63 -7.13 -8.47
C LEU A 9 5.82 -8.20 -7.73
N SER A 10 6.45 -8.88 -6.77
CA SER A 10 5.79 -9.83 -5.88
C SER A 10 5.40 -9.10 -4.59
N LEU A 11 4.11 -9.05 -4.31
CA LEU A 11 3.60 -8.52 -3.05
C LEU A 11 3.34 -9.68 -2.08
N GLN A 12 4.03 -9.66 -0.94
CA GLN A 12 3.77 -10.58 0.16
C GLN A 12 3.15 -9.83 1.33
N LEU A 13 1.96 -10.26 1.76
CA LEU A 13 1.32 -9.74 2.96
C LEU A 13 1.67 -10.61 4.15
N SER A 14 2.21 -10.00 5.20
CA SER A 14 2.60 -10.67 6.44
C SER A 14 2.22 -9.82 7.65
N GLU A 15 2.05 -10.46 8.80
CA GLU A 15 1.88 -9.80 10.09
C GLU A 15 3.15 -9.94 10.91
N GLU A 16 3.53 -8.84 11.56
CA GLU A 16 4.63 -8.79 12.50
C GLU A 16 4.09 -8.84 13.93
N HIS A 17 4.61 -9.76 14.73
CA HIS A 17 4.23 -9.97 16.13
C HIS A 17 5.48 -9.91 17.01
N THR A 18 5.49 -9.09 18.05
CA THR A 18 6.60 -9.05 19.02
C THR A 18 6.17 -9.72 20.33
N ILE A 19 6.83 -10.82 20.69
CA ILE A 19 6.60 -11.59 21.92
C ILE A 19 7.94 -11.72 22.64
N ASP A 20 8.00 -11.27 23.90
CA ASP A 20 9.23 -11.31 24.72
C ASP A 20 10.46 -10.70 24.05
N GLY A 21 10.26 -9.62 23.28
CA GLY A 21 11.32 -8.92 22.54
C GLY A 21 11.76 -9.63 21.25
N GLN A 22 11.15 -10.75 20.87
CA GLN A 22 11.37 -11.43 19.61
C GLN A 22 10.27 -11.11 18.60
N THR A 23 10.67 -10.75 17.38
CA THR A 23 9.76 -10.47 16.27
C THR A 23 9.52 -11.71 15.41
N TRP A 24 8.26 -12.04 15.19
CA TRP A 24 7.78 -13.13 14.35
C TRP A 24 7.01 -12.56 13.17
N VAL A 25 7.25 -13.09 11.97
CA VAL A 25 6.55 -12.69 10.74
C VAL A 25 5.73 -13.86 10.22
N THR A 26 4.42 -13.70 10.19
CA THR A 26 3.48 -14.74 9.73
C THR A 26 2.79 -14.29 8.45
N PRO A 27 2.86 -15.05 7.33
CA PRO A 27 2.13 -14.72 6.12
C PRO A 27 0.62 -14.66 6.38
N VAL A 28 -0.04 -13.61 5.88
CA VAL A 28 -1.50 -13.52 5.93
C VAL A 28 -2.08 -14.53 4.95
N LYS A 29 -2.91 -15.43 5.46
CA LYS A 29 -3.52 -16.49 4.64
C LYS A 29 -4.44 -15.88 3.56
N ALA A 30 -4.19 -16.26 2.31
CA ALA A 30 -5.03 -15.91 1.18
C ALA A 30 -6.49 -16.36 1.40
N GLY A 31 -7.44 -15.53 0.96
CA GLY A 31 -8.88 -15.78 1.08
C GLY A 31 -9.51 -15.40 2.44
N THR A 32 -8.71 -14.92 3.41
CA THR A 32 -9.27 -14.32 4.64
C THR A 32 -9.82 -12.91 4.35
N SER A 33 -10.81 -12.42 5.14
CA SER A 33 -11.32 -11.04 5.00
C SER A 33 -10.21 -10.00 5.12
N LYS A 34 -9.22 -10.26 5.98
CA LYS A 34 -8.01 -9.43 6.11
C LYS A 34 -7.24 -9.34 4.81
N TYR A 35 -6.90 -10.49 4.22
CA TYR A 35 -6.20 -10.56 2.95
C TYR A 35 -6.98 -9.82 1.86
N GLN A 36 -8.29 -10.07 1.75
CA GLN A 36 -9.13 -9.46 0.73
C GLN A 36 -9.22 -7.94 0.88
N GLY A 37 -9.40 -7.43 2.11
CA GLY A 37 -9.45 -6.00 2.38
C GLY A 37 -8.15 -5.30 2.03
N VAL A 38 -7.00 -5.86 2.44
CA VAL A 38 -5.69 -5.29 2.12
C VAL A 38 -5.38 -5.40 0.63
N ALA A 39 -5.63 -6.55 -0.01
CA ALA A 39 -5.42 -6.74 -1.44
C ALA A 39 -6.27 -5.76 -2.27
N TYR A 40 -7.51 -5.52 -1.86
CA TYR A 40 -8.40 -4.53 -2.50
C TYR A 40 -7.86 -3.11 -2.36
N ALA A 41 -7.39 -2.73 -1.15
CA ALA A 41 -6.78 -1.42 -0.93
C ALA A 41 -5.52 -1.24 -1.79
N ILE A 42 -4.71 -2.28 -1.96
CA ILE A 42 -3.52 -2.26 -2.82
C ILE A 42 -3.91 -2.09 -4.28
N LYS A 43 -4.83 -2.90 -4.78
CA LYS A 43 -5.35 -2.74 -6.15
C LYS A 43 -5.87 -1.32 -6.38
N THR A 44 -6.63 -0.78 -5.43
CA THR A 44 -7.19 0.57 -5.53
C THR A 44 -6.11 1.65 -5.48
N GLY A 45 -5.12 1.53 -4.59
CA GLY A 45 -3.99 2.46 -4.51
C GLY A 45 -3.18 2.48 -5.81
N LEU A 46 -2.90 1.32 -6.39
CA LEU A 46 -2.24 1.21 -7.70
C LEU A 46 -3.09 1.83 -8.81
N ALA A 47 -4.40 1.57 -8.82
CA ALA A 47 -5.33 2.18 -9.77
C ALA A 47 -5.33 3.72 -9.67
N LEU A 48 -5.22 4.29 -8.46
CA LEU A 48 -5.10 5.74 -8.28
C LEU A 48 -3.83 6.28 -8.94
N LEU A 49 -2.70 5.55 -8.88
CA LEU A 49 -1.44 5.93 -9.52
C LEU A 49 -1.49 5.84 -11.05
N GLU A 50 -2.34 4.97 -11.59
CA GLU A 50 -2.48 4.77 -13.04
C GLU A 50 -3.40 5.80 -13.72
N THR A 51 -4.05 6.68 -12.96
CA THR A 51 -4.84 7.76 -13.56
C THR A 51 -3.95 8.73 -14.36
N PRO A 52 -4.46 9.37 -15.44
CA PRO A 52 -3.68 10.33 -16.21
C PRO A 52 -3.08 11.47 -15.36
N ALA A 53 -3.84 11.96 -14.38
CA ALA A 53 -3.38 13.00 -13.46
C ALA A 53 -2.23 12.49 -12.57
N SER A 54 -2.32 11.28 -12.04
CA SER A 54 -1.24 10.67 -11.25
C SER A 54 0.01 10.40 -12.08
N ILE A 55 -0.13 9.86 -13.30
CA ILE A 55 1.01 9.64 -14.20
C ILE A 55 1.75 10.95 -14.46
N GLU A 56 1.01 12.04 -14.72
CA GLU A 56 1.61 13.35 -14.94
C GLU A 56 2.27 13.89 -13.66
N ALA A 57 1.62 13.77 -12.51
CA ALA A 57 2.20 14.15 -11.22
C ALA A 57 3.51 13.40 -10.93
N MET A 58 3.53 12.07 -11.13
CA MET A 58 4.72 11.24 -10.93
C MET A 58 5.87 11.66 -11.87
N LYS A 59 5.58 11.94 -13.14
CA LYS A 59 6.59 12.45 -14.10
C LYS A 59 7.20 13.75 -13.61
N GLN A 60 6.36 14.70 -13.19
CA GLN A 60 6.85 16.00 -12.74
C GLN A 60 7.65 15.89 -11.43
N ILE A 61 7.21 15.06 -10.48
CA ILE A 61 7.97 14.75 -9.25
C ILE A 61 9.33 14.14 -9.62
N GLY A 62 9.36 13.14 -10.51
CA GLY A 62 10.59 12.48 -10.95
C GLY A 62 11.54 13.44 -11.66
N GLN A 63 11.05 14.25 -12.59
CA GLN A 63 11.83 15.29 -13.26
C GLN A 63 12.43 16.28 -12.27
N GLN A 64 11.65 16.69 -11.28
CA GLN A 64 12.10 17.60 -10.26
C GLN A 64 13.22 16.95 -9.45
N VAL A 65 13.00 15.78 -8.85
CA VAL A 65 14.00 15.00 -8.10
C VAL A 65 15.31 14.84 -8.89
N LEU A 66 15.24 14.49 -10.18
CA LEU A 66 16.42 14.33 -11.03
C LEU A 66 17.14 15.66 -11.25
N SER A 67 16.41 16.76 -11.50
CA SER A 67 17.02 18.08 -11.68
C SER A 67 17.77 18.58 -10.44
N GLU A 68 17.34 18.16 -9.26
CA GLU A 68 17.96 18.55 -7.99
C GLU A 68 19.18 17.72 -7.66
N ASN A 69 19.06 16.41 -7.86
CA ASN A 69 20.14 15.47 -7.62
C ASN A 69 21.23 15.55 -8.68
N CYS A 70 20.97 16.15 -9.86
CA CYS A 70 21.97 16.37 -10.90
C CYS A 70 23.17 17.23 -10.40
N LEU A 71 22.98 18.07 -9.38
CA LEU A 71 24.08 18.81 -8.75
C LEU A 71 25.01 17.93 -7.89
N ILE A 72 24.54 16.76 -7.45
CA ILE A 72 25.30 15.77 -6.65
C ILE A 72 25.76 14.59 -7.54
N ALA A 73 25.17 14.44 -8.74
CA ALA A 73 25.35 13.30 -9.64
C ALA A 73 26.72 13.19 -10.33
N HIS A 74 27.73 14.01 -9.96
CA HIS A 74 29.11 13.81 -10.41
C HIS A 74 29.81 12.62 -9.73
N THR A 75 29.17 11.89 -8.81
CA THR A 75 29.76 10.70 -8.19
C THR A 75 28.74 9.59 -7.96
N PHE A 76 28.02 9.17 -9.00
CA PHE A 76 27.43 7.83 -9.03
C PHE A 76 28.29 6.94 -9.93
N VAL A 77 29.32 6.34 -9.36
CA VAL A 77 29.96 5.18 -9.98
C VAL A 77 28.96 4.04 -9.83
N TYR A 78 28.34 3.67 -10.94
CA TYR A 78 27.51 2.48 -11.06
C TYR A 78 28.42 1.25 -10.85
N ASP A 79 28.52 0.78 -9.61
CA ASP A 79 29.24 -0.45 -9.30
C ASP A 79 28.37 -1.66 -9.69
N ASN A 80 28.54 -2.10 -10.94
CA ASN A 80 27.92 -3.31 -11.51
C ASN A 80 28.34 -4.62 -10.81
N SER A 81 29.17 -4.59 -9.77
CA SER A 81 29.62 -5.79 -9.06
C SER A 81 28.78 -6.15 -7.83
N ARG A 82 27.83 -5.29 -7.42
CA ARG A 82 26.82 -5.66 -6.42
C ARG A 82 25.54 -6.02 -7.14
N SER A 83 25.23 -7.32 -7.18
CA SER A 83 23.91 -7.81 -7.58
C SER A 83 22.85 -6.94 -6.92
N MET A 84 21.94 -6.40 -7.72
CA MET A 84 20.78 -5.61 -7.29
C MET A 84 19.73 -6.54 -6.66
N GLU A 85 20.20 -7.40 -5.75
CA GLU A 85 19.44 -8.35 -4.97
C GLU A 85 18.85 -7.61 -3.77
N PHE A 86 17.53 -7.44 -3.79
CA PHE A 86 16.66 -7.16 -2.64
C PHE A 86 16.79 -5.78 -1.97
N TRP A 87 16.17 -4.76 -2.58
CA TRP A 87 15.52 -3.70 -1.80
C TRP A 87 14.08 -3.56 -2.26
N ALA A 88 13.28 -4.61 -2.09
CA ALA A 88 11.83 -4.45 -2.05
C ALA A 88 11.54 -3.56 -0.83
N GLY A 89 11.08 -2.33 -1.05
CA GLY A 89 10.68 -1.45 0.03
C GLY A 89 9.66 -2.16 0.93
N ARG A 90 9.75 -1.96 2.25
CA ARG A 90 8.78 -2.51 3.21
C ARG A 90 7.73 -1.46 3.50
N LEU A 91 6.48 -1.80 3.20
CA LEU A 91 5.33 -1.00 3.59
C LEU A 91 4.76 -1.55 4.90
N HIS A 92 4.81 -0.76 5.97
CA HIS A 92 4.20 -1.10 7.25
C HIS A 92 2.84 -0.42 7.35
N LEU A 93 1.78 -1.22 7.46
CA LEU A 93 0.41 -0.72 7.64
C LEU A 93 0.00 -0.83 9.10
N ASN A 94 -0.80 0.13 9.56
CA ASN A 94 -1.29 0.13 10.94
C ASN A 94 -2.25 -1.05 11.17
N HIS A 95 -1.85 -1.98 12.05
CA HIS A 95 -2.63 -3.18 12.36
C HIS A 95 -4.03 -2.85 12.88
N GLN A 96 -4.15 -1.87 13.80
CA GLN A 96 -5.44 -1.49 14.39
C GLN A 96 -6.42 -0.94 13.34
N MET A 97 -5.93 -0.18 12.36
CA MET A 97 -6.78 0.30 11.26
C MET A 97 -7.35 -0.86 10.43
N ILE A 98 -6.53 -1.86 10.13
CA ILE A 98 -6.96 -3.06 9.38
C ILE A 98 -7.99 -3.85 10.20
N GLU A 99 -7.75 -4.07 11.49
CA GLU A 99 -8.69 -4.76 12.36
C GLU A 99 -10.02 -4.03 12.51
N ASN A 100 -9.98 -2.70 12.65
CA ASN A 100 -11.19 -1.88 12.72
C ASN A 100 -12.01 -1.98 11.42
N MET A 101 -11.36 -1.93 10.25
CA MET A 101 -12.00 -2.11 8.96
C MET A 101 -12.66 -3.48 8.83
N ILE A 102 -11.94 -4.56 9.18
CA ILE A 102 -12.47 -5.93 9.11
C ILE A 102 -13.66 -6.09 10.05
N THR A 103 -13.55 -5.56 11.27
CA THR A 103 -14.64 -5.59 12.26
C THR A 103 -15.87 -4.87 11.73
N ALA A 104 -15.70 -3.68 11.15
CA ALA A 104 -16.80 -2.94 10.54
C ALA A 104 -17.45 -3.72 9.41
N GLN A 105 -16.65 -4.35 8.54
CA GLN A 105 -17.18 -5.16 7.44
C GLN A 105 -17.95 -6.39 7.93
N MET A 106 -17.43 -7.09 8.94
CA MET A 106 -18.11 -8.24 9.54
C MET A 106 -19.43 -7.83 10.20
N ASN A 107 -19.46 -6.70 10.90
CA ASN A 107 -20.68 -6.17 11.52
C ASN A 107 -21.72 -5.80 10.46
N ASN A 108 -21.31 -5.04 9.43
CA ASN A 108 -22.20 -4.63 8.34
C ASN A 108 -22.77 -5.83 7.55
N THR A 109 -21.98 -6.91 7.42
CA THR A 109 -22.44 -8.16 6.77
C THR A 109 -23.48 -8.89 7.62
N LYS A 110 -23.34 -8.89 8.96
CA LYS A 110 -24.29 -9.53 9.87
C LYS A 110 -25.57 -8.73 10.02
N THR A 111 -25.45 -7.42 10.12
CA THR A 111 -26.57 -6.50 10.30
C THR A 111 -26.19 -5.20 9.61
N PRO A 112 -26.77 -4.91 8.43
CA PRO A 112 -26.46 -3.69 7.70
C PRO A 112 -26.64 -2.45 8.59
N ASP A 113 -25.57 -1.67 8.72
CA ASP A 113 -25.51 -0.47 9.54
C ASP A 113 -24.79 0.63 8.74
N PRO A 114 -25.41 1.79 8.50
CA PRO A 114 -24.82 2.86 7.70
C PRO A 114 -23.49 3.40 8.25
N HIS A 115 -23.26 3.33 9.57
CA HIS A 115 -22.01 3.77 10.18
C HIS A 115 -20.90 2.76 9.95
N GLU A 116 -21.17 1.46 10.07
CA GLU A 116 -20.20 0.40 9.76
C GLU A 116 -19.88 0.39 8.25
N GLU A 117 -20.89 0.57 7.37
CA GLU A 117 -20.67 0.73 5.92
C GLU A 117 -19.76 1.94 5.62
N LYS A 118 -20.08 3.11 6.20
CA LYS A 118 -19.25 4.32 6.06
C LYS A 118 -17.83 4.07 6.52
N ALA A 119 -17.63 3.38 7.64
CA ALA A 119 -16.31 3.06 8.16
C ALA A 119 -15.51 2.17 7.20
N VAL A 120 -16.13 1.12 6.62
CA VAL A 120 -15.48 0.24 5.64
C VAL A 120 -14.96 1.04 4.45
N HIS A 121 -15.82 1.84 3.81
CA HIS A 121 -15.41 2.66 2.66
C HIS A 121 -14.31 3.66 3.02
N THR A 122 -14.43 4.29 4.19
CA THR A 122 -13.46 5.29 4.64
C THR A 122 -12.09 4.66 4.91
N PHE A 123 -12.05 3.50 5.59
CA PHE A 123 -10.79 2.77 5.79
C PHE A 123 -10.18 2.28 4.48
N MET A 124 -10.99 1.73 3.56
CA MET A 124 -10.51 1.25 2.27
C MET A 124 -9.89 2.38 1.44
N PHE A 125 -10.57 3.53 1.38
CA PHE A 125 -10.05 4.70 0.66
C PHE A 125 -8.79 5.25 1.32
N LEU A 126 -8.77 5.40 2.65
CA LEU A 126 -7.60 5.88 3.37
C LEU A 126 -6.39 4.95 3.14
N LEU A 127 -6.58 3.63 3.23
CA LEU A 127 -5.53 2.65 2.93
C LEU A 127 -5.06 2.75 1.47
N ALA A 128 -5.97 2.91 0.52
CA ALA A 128 -5.61 3.08 -0.89
C ALA A 128 -4.77 4.34 -1.13
N VAL A 129 -5.12 5.47 -0.51
CA VAL A 129 -4.33 6.71 -0.55
C VAL A 129 -2.98 6.50 0.12
N THR A 130 -2.91 5.86 1.29
CA THR A 130 -1.64 5.51 1.94
C THR A 130 -0.77 4.63 1.05
N ILE A 131 -1.32 3.62 0.39
CA ILE A 131 -0.54 2.75 -0.49
C ILE A 131 0.01 3.54 -1.68
N ALA A 132 -0.82 4.38 -2.31
CA ALA A 132 -0.36 5.24 -3.40
C ALA A 132 0.75 6.21 -2.92
N HIS A 133 0.56 6.83 -1.76
CA HIS A 133 1.54 7.71 -1.12
C HIS A 133 2.89 7.01 -0.92
N GLU A 134 2.89 5.81 -0.36
CA GLU A 134 4.12 5.07 -0.05
C GLU A 134 4.80 4.51 -1.30
N MET A 135 4.05 4.17 -2.34
CA MET A 135 4.64 3.80 -3.64
C MET A 135 5.40 4.96 -4.28
N LEU A 136 5.01 6.21 -4.04
CA LEU A 136 5.76 7.38 -4.50
C LEU A 136 7.14 7.46 -3.83
N HIS A 137 7.22 7.15 -2.54
CA HIS A 137 8.49 7.06 -1.84
C HIS A 137 9.40 5.98 -2.44
N PHE A 138 8.83 4.82 -2.81
CA PHE A 138 9.60 3.78 -3.52
C PHE A 138 10.06 4.22 -4.90
N PHE A 139 9.21 4.93 -5.65
CA PHE A 139 9.58 5.50 -6.95
C PHE A 139 10.73 6.51 -6.82
N VAL A 140 10.70 7.39 -5.82
CA VAL A 140 11.80 8.33 -5.55
C VAL A 140 13.06 7.60 -5.12
N GLY A 141 12.95 6.58 -4.27
CA GLY A 141 14.10 5.75 -3.87
C GLY A 141 14.76 5.06 -5.05
N TYR A 142 13.95 4.55 -5.97
CA TYR A 142 14.44 3.98 -7.23
C TYR A 142 15.19 5.01 -8.07
N LEU A 143 14.63 6.22 -8.25
CA LEU A 143 15.28 7.26 -9.05
C LEU A 143 16.58 7.79 -8.45
N THR A 144 16.67 7.81 -7.12
CA THR A 144 17.82 8.39 -6.40
C THR A 144 18.88 7.35 -6.02
N GLY A 145 18.54 6.06 -6.08
CA GLY A 145 19.36 4.99 -5.51
C GLY A 145 19.48 5.05 -3.98
N SER A 146 18.65 5.87 -3.31
CA SER A 146 18.69 6.06 -1.87
C SER A 146 17.82 5.04 -1.13
N ARG A 147 18.32 4.55 0.00
CA ARG A 147 17.55 3.75 0.96
C ARG A 147 16.59 4.59 1.82
N TYR A 148 16.85 5.88 1.90
CA TYR A 148 16.02 6.86 2.58
C TYR A 148 15.57 7.86 1.52
N PRO A 149 14.45 7.58 0.83
CA PRO A 149 13.99 8.36 -0.32
C PRO A 149 13.37 9.67 0.15
N VAL A 150 14.18 10.50 0.80
CA VAL A 150 13.85 11.87 1.09
C VAL A 150 13.78 12.61 -0.23
N THR A 151 12.64 13.24 -0.52
CA THR A 151 12.64 14.23 -1.60
C THR A 151 13.24 15.52 -1.10
N PRO A 152 13.90 16.30 -1.95
CA PRO A 152 14.28 17.66 -1.58
C PRO A 152 13.08 18.49 -1.15
N GLU A 153 13.28 19.46 -0.24
CA GLU A 153 12.23 20.35 0.28
C GLU A 153 11.36 20.94 -0.85
N ARG A 154 11.99 21.43 -1.93
CA ARG A 154 11.26 22.08 -3.03
C ARG A 154 10.38 21.13 -3.85
N VAL A 155 10.56 19.81 -3.75
CA VAL A 155 9.65 18.82 -4.37
C VAL A 155 8.31 18.76 -3.64
N THR A 156 8.29 19.14 -2.36
CA THR A 156 7.08 19.07 -1.53
C THR A 156 6.28 20.33 -1.64
N TYR A 157 5.04 20.17 -2.11
CA TYR A 157 4.05 21.25 -2.19
C TYR A 157 3.26 21.41 -0.87
N ALA A 158 3.62 20.64 0.16
CA ALA A 158 2.91 20.64 1.42
C ALA A 158 3.36 21.83 2.30
N PRO A 159 2.49 22.32 3.19
CA PRO A 159 2.89 23.22 4.27
C PRO A 159 4.14 22.74 4.99
N LYS A 160 4.94 23.68 5.52
CA LYS A 160 6.11 23.38 6.35
C LYS A 160 5.85 22.35 7.47
N LEU A 161 4.59 22.24 7.93
CA LEU A 161 4.19 21.27 8.96
C LEU A 161 4.36 19.79 8.54
N TYR A 162 4.46 19.50 7.24
CA TYR A 162 4.64 18.14 6.71
C TYR A 162 6.07 17.87 6.24
N ASN A 163 6.99 18.80 6.48
CA ASN A 163 8.39 18.59 6.18
C ASN A 163 9.10 18.21 7.47
N ASP A 164 10.01 17.23 7.41
CA ASP A 164 10.84 16.90 8.57
C ASP A 164 12.11 17.74 8.55
N ASP A 165 12.44 18.34 9.69
CA ASP A 165 13.77 18.92 9.91
C ASP A 165 14.74 17.78 10.26
N LEU A 166 15.73 17.54 9.40
CA LEU A 166 16.80 16.59 9.65
C LEU A 166 17.77 17.12 10.71
N ALA A 167 18.54 16.20 11.31
CA ALA A 167 19.54 16.52 12.33
C ALA A 167 20.64 17.48 11.84
N ASP A 168 20.83 17.59 10.53
CA ASP A 168 21.77 18.53 9.90
C ASP A 168 21.16 19.91 9.61
N GLY A 169 19.91 20.14 10.02
CA GLY A 169 19.17 21.39 9.81
C GLY A 169 18.61 21.56 8.40
N THR A 170 18.73 20.54 7.53
CA THR A 170 18.04 20.53 6.24
C THR A 170 16.61 20.04 6.41
N THR A 171 15.71 20.56 5.58
CA THR A 171 14.30 20.17 5.60
C THR A 171 14.05 19.16 4.48
N THR A 172 13.40 18.04 4.79
CA THR A 172 13.01 17.02 3.80
C THR A 172 11.68 17.38 3.17
N GLY A 173 11.49 16.86 1.97
CA GLY A 173 10.20 16.79 1.32
C GLY A 173 9.57 15.40 1.41
N GLU A 174 8.23 15.37 1.39
CA GLU A 174 7.35 14.21 1.35
C GLU A 174 6.74 13.99 -0.05
N SER A 175 7.32 13.05 -0.83
CA SER A 175 6.90 12.76 -2.21
C SER A 175 5.43 12.34 -2.33
N GLY A 176 4.93 11.58 -1.37
CA GLY A 176 3.54 11.17 -1.31
C GLY A 176 2.60 12.35 -1.08
N ARG A 177 2.98 13.32 -0.23
CA ARG A 177 2.20 14.57 -0.08
C ARG A 177 2.23 15.39 -1.35
N ALA A 178 3.38 15.51 -2.02
CA ALA A 178 3.46 16.20 -3.31
C ALA A 178 2.49 15.59 -4.34
N TRP A 179 2.37 14.26 -4.37
CA TRP A 179 1.39 13.56 -5.20
C TRP A 179 -0.05 13.84 -4.78
N GLU A 180 -0.38 13.73 -3.49
CA GLU A 180 -1.72 14.04 -2.97
C GLU A 180 -2.17 15.46 -3.35
N PHE A 181 -1.31 16.47 -3.19
CA PHE A 181 -1.62 17.85 -3.57
C PHE A 181 -1.88 18.02 -5.07
N ARG A 182 -1.13 17.32 -5.93
CA ARG A 182 -1.29 17.42 -7.40
C ARG A 182 -2.51 16.67 -7.91
N VAL A 183 -2.86 15.55 -7.28
CA VAL A 183 -3.89 14.63 -7.79
C VAL A 183 -5.23 14.81 -7.08
N LEU A 184 -5.20 14.97 -5.76
CA LEU A 184 -6.39 15.10 -4.91
C LEU A 184 -6.70 16.57 -4.58
N GLY A 185 -5.76 17.49 -4.80
CA GLY A 185 -5.91 18.92 -4.52
C GLY A 185 -5.55 19.31 -3.09
N GLY A 186 -5.00 18.40 -2.29
CA GLY A 186 -4.60 18.63 -0.90
C GLY A 186 -4.17 17.33 -0.22
N ALA A 187 -3.74 17.44 1.04
CA ALA A 187 -3.38 16.30 1.87
C ALA A 187 -4.62 15.63 2.45
N VAL A 188 -4.75 14.31 2.33
CA VAL A 188 -5.84 13.57 2.99
C VAL A 188 -5.50 13.38 4.47
N GLU A 189 -6.39 13.80 5.35
CA GLU A 189 -6.30 13.62 6.80
C GLU A 189 -7.60 13.03 7.35
N ALA A 190 -7.46 12.12 8.32
CA ALA A 190 -8.57 11.59 9.09
C ALA A 190 -8.73 12.38 10.39
N CYS A 191 -9.92 12.93 10.64
CA CYS A 191 -10.24 13.63 11.88
C CYS A 191 -11.29 12.85 12.67
N GLU A 192 -11.09 12.72 13.99
CA GLU A 192 -12.03 12.03 14.87
C GLU A 192 -13.41 12.72 14.85
N ASP A 193 -14.46 11.95 14.53
CA ASP A 193 -15.85 12.34 14.79
C ASP A 193 -16.24 11.92 16.21
N LYS A 194 -16.28 12.89 17.12
CA LYS A 194 -16.64 12.68 18.54
C LYS A 194 -18.06 12.15 18.74
N HIS A 195 -18.92 12.25 17.73
CA HIS A 195 -20.29 11.79 17.78
C HIS A 195 -20.49 10.42 17.11
N SER A 196 -19.43 9.84 16.55
CA SER A 196 -19.50 8.53 15.91
C SER A 196 -19.87 7.43 16.92
N PRO A 197 -20.88 6.59 16.61
CA PRO A 197 -21.24 5.46 17.47
C PRO A 197 -20.12 4.40 17.54
N LEU A 198 -19.18 4.42 16.59
CA LEU A 198 -18.06 3.48 16.52
C LEU A 198 -16.91 3.85 17.49
N ARG A 199 -16.94 5.06 18.08
CA ARG A 199 -15.91 5.55 19.02
C ARG A 199 -14.49 5.39 18.44
N HIS A 200 -13.60 4.70 19.14
CA HIS A 200 -12.21 4.46 18.72
C HIS A 200 -12.07 3.51 17.51
N ARG A 201 -13.14 2.84 17.07
CA ARG A 201 -13.13 1.98 15.87
C ARG A 201 -13.40 2.75 14.59
N GLN A 202 -13.73 4.04 14.66
CA GLN A 202 -14.01 4.84 13.48
C GLN A 202 -12.74 5.11 12.65
N ALA A 203 -12.93 5.33 11.35
CA ALA A 203 -11.88 5.87 10.49
C ALA A 203 -11.77 7.41 10.57
N GLY A 204 -12.72 8.07 11.24
CA GLY A 204 -12.86 9.52 11.26
C GLY A 204 -13.64 10.06 10.05
N ASP A 205 -13.88 11.37 10.05
CA ASP A 205 -14.25 12.12 8.85
C ASP A 205 -12.97 12.48 8.08
N LEU A 206 -12.95 12.22 6.78
CA LEU A 206 -11.81 12.58 5.95
C LEU A 206 -11.89 14.04 5.51
N TRP A 207 -10.76 14.71 5.55
CA TRP A 207 -10.57 16.07 5.11
C TRP A 207 -9.47 16.13 4.07
N LEU A 208 -9.67 16.98 3.06
CA LEU A 208 -8.65 17.43 2.16
C LEU A 208 -8.10 18.74 2.72
N ARG A 209 -6.85 18.70 3.22
CA ARG A 209 -6.18 19.85 3.83
C ARG A 209 -5.30 20.55 2.82
N TYR A 210 -5.49 21.85 2.70
CA TYR A 210 -4.79 22.71 1.75
C TYR A 210 -3.53 23.32 2.35
N SER A 211 -2.74 23.96 1.50
CA SER A 211 -1.45 24.53 1.89
C SER A 211 -1.57 25.77 2.78
N ASP A 212 -2.72 26.43 2.76
CA ASP A 212 -3.05 27.60 3.58
C ASP A 212 -3.59 27.24 4.98
N GLY A 213 -3.68 25.94 5.28
CA GLY A 213 -4.18 25.42 6.55
C GLY A 213 -5.70 25.26 6.62
N TYR A 214 -6.46 25.69 5.60
CA TYR A 214 -7.88 25.36 5.49
C TYR A 214 -8.06 23.92 5.02
N GLY A 215 -9.28 23.41 5.11
CA GLY A 215 -9.61 22.10 4.58
C GLY A 215 -11.07 21.96 4.21
N GLN A 216 -11.34 21.01 3.32
CA GLN A 216 -12.67 20.62 2.91
C GLN A 216 -12.94 19.17 3.30
N ARG A 217 -14.08 18.91 3.94
CA ARG A 217 -14.50 17.53 4.22
C ARG A 217 -14.76 16.79 2.92
N ILE A 218 -14.16 15.61 2.77
CA ILE A 218 -14.41 14.71 1.65
C ILE A 218 -15.77 14.04 1.88
N LEU A 219 -16.68 14.21 0.92
CA LEU A 219 -18.01 13.61 1.02
C LEU A 219 -17.91 12.09 0.89
N HIS A 220 -18.69 11.37 1.70
CA HIS A 220 -18.72 9.91 1.67
C HIS A 220 -19.12 9.36 0.28
N ASP A 221 -20.00 10.06 -0.44
CA ASP A 221 -20.35 9.69 -1.81
C ASP A 221 -19.16 9.79 -2.78
N SER A 222 -18.30 10.79 -2.61
CA SER A 222 -17.06 10.91 -3.39
C SER A 222 -16.13 9.73 -3.12
N ILE A 223 -15.98 9.34 -1.84
CA ILE A 223 -15.20 8.16 -1.43
C ILE A 223 -15.73 6.90 -2.11
N ARG A 224 -17.03 6.64 -1.99
CA ARG A 224 -17.69 5.47 -2.56
C ARG A 224 -17.54 5.43 -4.09
N ASN A 225 -17.70 6.56 -4.76
CA ASN A 225 -17.56 6.64 -6.22
C ASN A 225 -16.12 6.34 -6.65
N THR A 226 -15.10 6.82 -5.93
CA THR A 226 -13.70 6.48 -6.20
C THR A 226 -13.44 4.98 -6.08
N LEU A 227 -13.95 4.34 -5.02
CA LEU A 227 -13.80 2.90 -4.84
C LEU A 227 -14.54 2.10 -5.92
N ALA A 228 -15.75 2.51 -6.31
CA ALA A 228 -16.50 1.84 -7.38
C ALA A 228 -15.79 1.92 -8.75
N CYS A 229 -15.10 3.04 -9.04
CA CYS A 229 -14.31 3.18 -10.26
C CYS A 229 -13.15 2.17 -10.33
N SER A 230 -12.50 1.82 -9.20
CA SER A 230 -11.39 0.86 -9.19
C SER A 230 -11.84 -0.59 -9.43
N GLU A 231 -13.09 -0.92 -9.11
CA GLU A 231 -13.70 -2.22 -9.40
C GLU A 231 -13.99 -2.41 -10.89
N SER A 232 -14.28 -1.32 -11.60
CA SER A 232 -14.58 -1.34 -13.04
C SER A 232 -13.35 -1.54 -13.92
N LEU A 233 -12.14 -1.43 -13.36
CA LEU A 233 -10.92 -1.74 -14.10
C LEU A 233 -10.91 -3.23 -14.45
N PRO A 234 -10.70 -3.59 -15.73
CA PRO A 234 -10.74 -4.98 -16.17
C PRO A 234 -9.81 -5.80 -15.27
N PRO A 235 -10.21 -7.00 -14.84
CA PRO A 235 -9.36 -7.83 -13.99
C PRO A 235 -8.01 -7.98 -14.68
N HIS A 236 -6.96 -7.50 -14.02
CA HIS A 236 -5.59 -7.77 -14.44
C HIS A 236 -5.48 -9.30 -14.50
N ASN A 237 -5.23 -9.83 -15.68
CA ASN A 237 -5.33 -11.26 -15.98
C ASN A 237 -4.12 -11.98 -15.36
N ASP A 238 -4.12 -12.14 -14.03
CA ASP A 238 -3.08 -12.81 -13.26
C ASP A 238 -3.21 -14.34 -13.34
N ASN A 239 -3.54 -14.85 -14.53
CA ASN A 239 -3.69 -16.28 -14.82
C ASN A 239 -2.35 -17.03 -14.85
N ASN A 240 -1.29 -16.51 -14.22
CA ASN A 240 0.05 -17.06 -14.32
C ASN A 240 0.64 -17.62 -13.03
N ASN A 241 -0.15 -17.95 -12.00
CA ASN A 241 0.38 -18.70 -10.85
C ASN A 241 -0.68 -19.51 -10.08
N ASN A 242 -0.82 -20.79 -10.43
CA ASN A 242 -0.93 -21.92 -9.47
C ASN A 242 -1.16 -23.28 -10.15
N ASN A 243 -0.30 -23.68 -11.10
CA ASN A 243 -0.37 -25.03 -11.69
C ASN A 243 0.88 -25.90 -11.49
N ASN A 244 1.76 -25.55 -10.56
CA ASN A 244 3.01 -26.30 -10.33
C ASN A 244 3.07 -27.14 -9.05
N ASN A 245 1.94 -27.46 -8.41
CA ASN A 245 1.95 -28.25 -7.17
C ASN A 245 1.01 -29.47 -7.19
N ASN A 246 0.93 -30.20 -8.31
CA ASN A 246 0.19 -31.46 -8.34
C ASN A 246 0.78 -32.53 -9.28
N ASN A 247 2.10 -32.72 -9.24
CA ASN A 247 2.75 -33.89 -9.82
C ASN A 247 3.82 -34.44 -8.88
N ASN A 248 3.39 -35.10 -7.80
CA ASN A 248 4.11 -36.21 -7.16
C ASN A 248 3.29 -36.76 -6.00
N ASN A 249 2.33 -37.64 -6.32
CA ASN A 249 1.94 -38.73 -5.44
C ASN A 249 1.06 -39.71 -6.22
N ASN A 250 1.71 -40.50 -7.08
CA ASN A 250 1.17 -41.77 -7.52
C ASN A 250 2.34 -42.69 -7.83
N ASN A 251 2.88 -43.31 -6.78
CA ASN A 251 3.52 -44.61 -6.91
C ASN A 251 3.60 -45.31 -5.55
N ASN A 252 3.27 -46.60 -5.59
CA ASN A 252 3.44 -47.63 -4.56
C ASN A 252 2.43 -47.66 -3.41
N ASN A 253 1.39 -48.48 -3.57
CA ASN A 253 1.38 -49.76 -2.86
C ASN A 253 0.27 -50.69 -3.39
N ASN A 254 0.68 -51.60 -4.27
CA ASN A 254 -0.01 -52.85 -4.52
C ASN A 254 0.87 -53.93 -3.88
N ASN A 255 0.40 -54.58 -2.80
CA ASN A 255 0.55 -56.02 -2.61
C ASN A 255 0.06 -56.53 -1.24
N ASN A 256 -0.59 -57.70 -1.36
CA ASN A 256 -0.74 -58.78 -0.38
C ASN A 256 -1.94 -58.78 0.57
N ASN A 257 -3.01 -59.39 0.03
CA ASN A 257 -3.69 -60.55 0.60
C ASN A 257 -2.90 -61.28 1.70
N LYS A 258 -3.51 -61.44 2.89
CA LYS A 258 -3.65 -62.76 3.52
C LYS A 258 -4.72 -62.77 4.61
N ALA A 259 -5.68 -63.67 4.42
CA ALA A 259 -6.67 -64.08 5.40
C ALA A 259 -6.03 -64.68 6.66
N ARG A 260 -6.71 -64.51 7.80
CA ARG A 260 -6.93 -65.56 8.81
C ARG A 260 -8.03 -65.16 9.79
N THR A 261 -9.06 -66.01 9.80
CA THR A 261 -9.93 -66.43 10.91
C THR A 261 -9.17 -66.64 12.23
N PHE A 262 -9.71 -66.64 13.45
CA PHE A 262 -10.97 -67.13 14.01
C PHE A 262 -11.25 -66.39 15.34
N ASP A 263 -12.52 -66.45 15.77
CA ASP A 263 -13.11 -66.29 17.12
C ASP A 263 -12.97 -64.96 17.88
#